data_AF-A0A101WNP5-F1
#
_entry.id   AF-A0A101WNP5-F1
#
_cell.length_a   1.000
_cell.length_b   1.000
_cell.length_c   1.000
_cell.angle_alpha   90.00
_cell.angle_beta   90.00
_cell.angle_gamma   90.00
#
_symmetry.space_group_name_H-M   'P 1'
#
loop_
_entity.id
_entity.type
_entity.pdbx_description
1 polymer ?
#
loop_
_entity_poly.entity_id
_entity_poly.type
_entity_poly.pdbx_seq_one_letter_code
_entity_poly.pdbx_strand_id
1 'polypeptide(L)'
;MIKVDKLGSKAIANITYDDSPSFSGIVAGECKGDMWVDDVENPNIALVASFAVGGFSILGESTNIEVYSKFKTFMIENMFCWLKSRGVDFFEFSFESEKARPFILEIFSNKAIQTEDEYSFRKNDRYSENIIIPDGYEIIKAEYTALYRVVDCLLILTDGYHQENSF
;
A
#
# COMPACT_ATOMS: atom_id res chain seq x y z
N MET A 1 14.34 12.39 -1.10
CA MET A 1 12.90 12.49 -0.82
C MET A 1 12.71 13.02 0.60
N ILE A 2 11.63 13.75 0.86
CA ILE A 2 11.31 14.41 2.14
C ILE A 2 10.19 13.63 2.82
N LYS A 3 10.40 13.19 4.06
CA LYS A 3 9.34 12.53 4.84
C LYS A 3 8.32 13.58 5.30
N VAL A 4 7.04 13.29 5.13
CA VAL A 4 5.93 14.18 5.49
C VAL A 4 4.80 13.39 6.15
N ASP A 5 4.09 14.02 7.08
CA ASP A 5 2.96 13.38 7.77
C ASP A 5 1.64 13.55 7.01
N LYS A 6 1.51 14.65 6.25
CA LYS A 6 0.34 14.97 5.42
C LYS A 6 0.69 15.98 4.34
N LEU A 7 -0.11 16.00 3.28
CA LEU A 7 -0.04 17.02 2.22
C LEU A 7 -1.26 17.94 2.26
N GLY A 8 -1.11 19.15 1.70
CA GLY A 8 -2.26 20.02 1.42
C GLY A 8 -3.09 19.47 0.26
N SER A 9 -4.40 19.74 0.24
CA SER A 9 -5.34 19.19 -0.77
C SER A 9 -4.90 19.37 -2.21
N LYS A 10 -4.29 20.52 -2.54
CA LYS A 10 -3.74 20.78 -3.88
C LYS A 10 -2.57 19.85 -4.23
N ALA A 11 -1.67 19.60 -3.27
CA ALA A 11 -0.54 18.70 -3.45
C ALA A 11 -0.99 17.24 -3.55
N ILE A 12 -2.03 16.84 -2.81
CA ILE A 12 -2.65 15.50 -2.91
C ILE A 12 -3.13 15.25 -4.34
N ALA A 13 -3.89 16.19 -4.90
CA ALA A 13 -4.47 16.07 -6.24
C ALA A 13 -3.42 15.93 -7.37
N ASN A 14 -2.15 16.27 -7.13
CA ASN A 14 -1.08 16.09 -8.11
C ASN A 14 -0.59 14.65 -8.21
N ILE A 15 -0.76 13.84 -7.16
CA ILE A 15 -0.14 12.51 -7.07
C ILE A 15 -1.15 11.37 -6.93
N THR A 16 -2.39 11.66 -6.52
CA THR A 16 -3.43 10.63 -6.34
C THR A 16 -4.29 10.45 -7.59
N TYR A 17 -4.71 9.22 -7.82
CA TYR A 17 -5.65 8.88 -8.89
C TYR A 17 -7.01 8.48 -8.31
N ASP A 18 -8.10 8.92 -8.94
CA ASP A 18 -9.46 8.70 -8.44
C ASP A 18 -9.88 7.23 -8.47
N ASP A 19 -9.21 6.37 -9.25
CA ASP A 19 -9.53 4.97 -9.47
C ASP A 19 -8.83 4.02 -8.47
N SER A 20 -7.71 4.42 -7.86
CA SER A 20 -6.95 3.64 -6.87
C SER A 20 -6.93 4.30 -5.48
N PRO A 21 -7.93 4.05 -4.61
CA PRO A 21 -8.01 4.73 -3.32
C PRO A 21 -7.11 4.12 -2.24
N SER A 22 -6.41 3.01 -2.52
CA SER A 22 -5.76 2.15 -1.51
C SER A 22 -4.78 2.89 -0.60
N PHE A 23 -4.12 3.94 -1.11
CA PHE A 23 -3.16 4.75 -0.36
C PHE A 23 -3.62 6.19 -0.12
N SER A 24 -4.77 6.60 -0.69
CA SER A 24 -5.27 7.98 -0.61
C SER A 24 -5.55 8.44 0.82
N GLY A 25 -6.05 7.55 1.68
CA GLY A 25 -6.26 7.84 3.10
C GLY A 25 -4.97 8.14 3.87
N ILE A 26 -3.83 7.54 3.48
CA ILE A 26 -2.53 7.82 4.10
C ILE A 26 -2.04 9.20 3.64
N VAL A 27 -2.16 9.49 2.35
CA VAL A 27 -1.77 10.78 1.76
C VAL A 27 -2.57 11.94 2.38
N ALA A 28 -3.86 11.70 2.69
CA ALA A 28 -4.73 12.65 3.38
C ALA A 28 -4.44 12.78 4.90
N GLY A 29 -3.60 11.90 5.48
CA GLY A 29 -3.30 11.87 6.91
C GLY A 29 -4.39 11.22 7.78
N GLU A 30 -5.34 10.52 7.16
CA GLU A 30 -6.45 9.83 7.83
C GLU A 30 -6.06 8.40 8.25
N CYS A 31 -5.19 7.75 7.48
CA CYS A 31 -4.72 6.38 7.72
C CYS A 31 -3.28 6.34 8.23
N LYS A 32 -2.94 5.28 8.97
CA LYS A 32 -1.56 5.04 9.44
C LYS A 32 -0.68 4.57 8.28
N GLY A 33 0.42 5.29 8.09
CA GLY A 33 1.43 5.00 7.10
C GLY A 33 2.53 6.04 7.15
N ASP A 34 3.56 5.82 6.35
CA ASP A 34 4.64 6.80 6.14
C ASP A 34 4.59 7.30 4.69
N MET A 35 4.93 8.57 4.47
CA MET A 35 4.97 9.17 3.13
C MET A 35 6.26 9.95 2.91
N TRP A 36 6.81 9.82 1.70
CA TRP A 36 7.96 10.58 1.24
C TRP A 36 7.69 11.19 -0.13
N VAL A 37 7.98 12.48 -0.29
CA VAL A 37 7.73 13.24 -1.54
C VAL A 37 9.01 13.85 -2.10
N ASP A 38 9.01 14.19 -3.39
CA ASP A 38 10.10 14.94 -4.02
C ASP A 38 10.05 16.44 -3.67
N ASP A 39 8.84 17.00 -3.55
CA ASP A 39 8.56 18.38 -3.15
C ASP A 39 7.30 18.42 -2.27
N VAL A 40 7.28 19.25 -1.22
CA VAL A 40 6.16 19.30 -0.26
C VAL A 40 4.97 20.12 -0.81
N GLU A 41 5.25 21.17 -1.57
CA GLU A 41 4.25 22.11 -2.06
C GLU A 41 3.67 21.67 -3.40
N ASN A 42 4.51 21.11 -4.27
CA ASN A 42 4.13 20.62 -5.58
C ASN A 42 4.78 19.26 -5.89
N PRO A 43 4.38 18.19 -5.18
CA PRO A 43 4.92 16.86 -5.40
C PRO A 43 4.59 16.38 -6.81
N ASN A 44 5.56 15.75 -7.46
CA ASN A 44 5.36 15.01 -8.70
C ASN A 44 5.28 13.52 -8.44
N ILE A 45 6.06 13.03 -7.47
CA ILE A 45 6.07 11.62 -7.10
C ILE A 45 6.07 11.47 -5.57
N ALA A 46 5.45 10.40 -5.10
CA ALA A 46 5.52 10.02 -3.70
C ALA A 46 5.77 8.53 -3.54
N LEU A 47 6.45 8.16 -2.46
CA LEU A 47 6.45 6.80 -1.93
C LEU A 47 5.61 6.77 -0.68
N VAL A 48 4.63 5.88 -0.62
CA VAL A 48 3.71 5.75 0.51
C VAL A 48 3.77 4.33 1.03
N ALA A 49 4.04 4.17 2.32
CA ALA A 49 4.04 2.88 3.01
C ALA A 49 2.74 2.71 3.80
N SER A 50 2.04 1.59 3.62
CA SER A 50 0.84 1.26 4.37
C SER A 50 1.14 0.26 5.47
N PHE A 51 0.80 0.62 6.71
CA PHE A 51 0.98 -0.29 7.85
C PHE A 51 -0.08 -1.40 7.88
N ALA A 52 -1.24 -1.16 7.25
CA ALA A 52 -2.32 -2.14 7.20
C ALA A 52 -2.09 -3.20 6.10
N VAL A 53 -1.58 -2.78 4.95
CA VAL A 53 -1.31 -3.69 3.81
C VAL A 53 0.08 -4.33 3.93
N GLY A 54 1.04 -3.66 4.56
CA GLY A 54 2.40 -4.18 4.70
C GLY A 54 3.29 -3.97 3.46
N GLY A 55 2.91 -3.05 2.56
CA GLY A 55 3.61 -2.76 1.32
C GLY A 55 3.70 -1.27 1.00
N PHE A 56 4.28 -0.96 -0.16
CA PHE A 56 4.48 0.41 -0.64
C PHE A 56 3.64 0.69 -1.89
N SER A 57 3.27 1.94 -2.10
CA SER A 57 2.78 2.43 -3.40
C SER A 57 3.59 3.64 -3.84
N ILE A 58 3.89 3.68 -5.12
CA ILE A 58 4.52 4.82 -5.79
C ILE A 58 3.44 5.59 -6.52
N LEU A 59 3.22 6.82 -6.06
CA LEU A 59 2.17 7.71 -6.53
C LEU A 59 2.73 8.81 -7.42
N GLY A 60 1.84 9.39 -8.23
CA GLY A 60 2.14 10.48 -9.14
C GLY A 60 3.02 10.12 -10.34
N GLU A 61 3.31 11.13 -11.13
CA GLU A 61 4.15 11.04 -12.32
C GLU A 61 4.89 12.37 -12.56
N SER A 62 6.08 12.27 -13.15
CA SER A 62 6.84 13.42 -13.62
C SER A 62 7.24 13.23 -15.07
N THR A 63 7.25 14.33 -15.84
CA THR A 63 7.88 14.36 -17.15
C THR A 63 9.38 14.68 -17.06
N ASN A 64 9.86 15.11 -15.89
CA ASN A 64 11.27 15.40 -15.65
C ASN A 64 12.00 14.14 -15.14
N ILE A 65 12.91 13.61 -15.97
CA ILE A 65 13.70 12.41 -15.67
C ILE A 65 14.56 12.54 -14.41
N GLU A 66 14.98 13.75 -14.05
CA GLU A 66 15.78 14.00 -12.85
C GLU A 66 15.02 13.65 -11.57
N VAL A 67 13.70 13.75 -11.58
CA VAL A 67 12.84 13.35 -10.45
C VAL A 67 12.98 11.86 -10.18
N TYR A 68 12.92 11.01 -11.22
CA TYR A 68 13.13 9.57 -11.07
C TYR A 68 14.58 9.22 -10.69
N SER A 69 15.56 9.99 -11.16
CA SER A 69 16.97 9.83 -10.74
C SER A 69 17.14 10.08 -9.23
N LYS A 70 16.56 11.18 -8.71
CA LYS A 70 16.55 11.47 -7.27
C LYS A 70 15.81 10.40 -6.46
N PHE A 71 14.70 9.89 -7.01
CA PHE A 71 13.96 8.80 -6.40
C PHE A 71 14.78 7.52 -6.31
N LYS A 72 15.46 7.13 -7.40
CA LYS A 72 16.38 5.99 -7.44
C LYS A 72 17.47 6.11 -6.37
N THR A 73 18.12 7.27 -6.27
CA THR A 73 19.14 7.53 -5.24
C THR A 73 18.55 7.32 -3.85
N PHE A 74 17.38 7.89 -3.56
CA PHE A 74 16.70 7.71 -2.28
C PHE A 74 16.37 6.24 -1.99
N MET A 75 15.87 5.49 -2.98
CA MET A 75 15.56 4.07 -2.81
C MET A 75 16.80 3.26 -2.43
N ILE A 76 17.91 3.46 -3.15
CA ILE A 76 19.14 2.69 -2.97
C ILE A 76 19.87 3.07 -1.68
N GLU A 77 20.05 4.37 -1.44
CA GLU A 77 20.91 4.87 -0.37
C GLU A 77 20.19 5.01 0.98
N ASN A 78 18.85 5.16 0.97
CA ASN A 78 18.08 5.34 2.19
C ASN A 78 17.11 4.18 2.43
N MET A 79 16.15 3.97 1.53
CA MET A 79 15.02 3.06 1.80
C MET A 79 15.49 1.60 1.95
N PHE A 80 16.28 1.10 1.01
CA PHE A 80 16.78 -0.28 1.04
C PHE A 80 17.80 -0.50 2.16
N CYS A 81 18.63 0.49 2.47
CA CYS A 81 19.51 0.43 3.64
C CYS A 81 18.71 0.31 4.93
N TRP A 82 17.63 1.10 5.06
CA TRP A 82 16.75 1.05 6.23
C TRP A 82 16.01 -0.29 6.35
N LEU A 83 15.43 -0.82 5.26
CA LEU A 83 14.77 -2.13 5.26
C LEU A 83 15.72 -3.26 5.66
N LYS A 84 16.93 -3.28 5.08
CA LYS A 84 17.95 -4.28 5.44
C LYS A 84 18.38 -4.19 6.91
N SER A 85 18.50 -2.98 7.46
CA SER A 85 18.83 -2.81 8.88
C SER A 85 17.78 -3.39 9.83
N ARG A 86 16.56 -3.62 9.32
CA ARG A 86 15.44 -4.24 10.04
C ARG A 86 15.25 -5.72 9.70
N GLY A 87 16.16 -6.32 8.94
CA GLY A 87 16.07 -7.72 8.52
C GLY A 87 15.04 -7.98 7.43
N VAL A 88 14.57 -6.94 6.73
CA VAL A 88 13.66 -7.09 5.59
C VAL A 88 14.49 -7.22 4.31
N ASP A 89 14.32 -8.32 3.59
CA ASP A 89 15.09 -8.69 2.40
C ASP A 89 14.30 -8.57 1.08
N PHE A 90 13.01 -8.30 1.16
CA PHE A 90 12.14 -8.01 0.01
C PHE A 90 11.60 -6.58 0.05
N PHE A 91 11.13 -6.10 -1.10
CA PHE A 91 10.45 -4.82 -1.23
C PHE A 91 9.27 -4.99 -2.17
N GLU A 92 8.07 -4.96 -1.59
CA GLU A 92 6.81 -5.06 -2.31
C GLU A 92 6.27 -3.67 -2.61
N PHE A 93 5.91 -3.41 -3.87
CA PHE A 93 5.38 -2.12 -4.27
C PHE A 93 4.35 -2.24 -5.40
N SER A 94 3.41 -1.29 -5.39
CA SER A 94 2.56 -0.97 -6.53
C SER A 94 2.91 0.41 -7.09
N PHE A 95 2.35 0.73 -8.25
CA PHE A 95 2.40 2.07 -8.84
C PHE A 95 1.04 2.39 -9.44
N GLU A 96 0.61 3.65 -9.37
CA GLU A 96 -0.72 4.06 -9.86
C GLU A 96 -0.64 4.73 -11.24
N SER A 97 0.54 5.21 -11.66
CA SER A 97 0.75 5.80 -12.98
C SER A 97 1.36 4.81 -13.97
N GLU A 98 0.62 4.49 -15.03
CA GLU A 98 1.17 3.77 -16.19
C GLU A 98 2.28 4.58 -16.91
N LYS A 99 2.29 5.91 -16.81
CA LYS A 99 3.35 6.73 -17.41
C LYS A 99 4.65 6.68 -16.61
N ALA A 100 4.56 6.59 -15.28
CA ALA A 100 5.71 6.47 -14.40
C ALA A 100 6.32 5.05 -14.42
N ARG A 101 5.49 4.03 -14.68
CA ARG A 101 5.85 2.61 -14.71
C ARG A 101 7.20 2.29 -15.36
N PRO A 102 7.50 2.66 -16.63
CA PRO A 102 8.77 2.30 -17.25
C PRO A 102 9.97 2.87 -16.50
N PHE A 103 9.88 4.12 -16.00
CA PHE A 103 10.95 4.77 -15.26
C PHE A 103 11.15 4.14 -13.88
N ILE A 104 10.06 3.77 -13.20
CA ILE A 104 10.11 3.09 -11.90
C ILE A 104 10.73 1.70 -12.05
N LEU A 105 10.30 0.92 -13.04
CA LEU A 105 10.83 -0.43 -13.24
C LEU A 105 12.32 -0.41 -13.63
N GLU A 106 12.77 0.62 -14.35
CA GLU A 106 14.19 0.79 -14.68
C GLU A 106 15.09 0.90 -13.43
N ILE A 107 14.58 1.48 -12.32
CA ILE A 107 15.28 1.57 -11.03
C ILE A 107 15.66 0.18 -10.53
N PHE A 108 14.82 -0.81 -10.81
CA PHE A 108 14.94 -2.19 -10.36
C PHE A 108 15.40 -3.14 -11.47
N SER A 109 15.86 -2.62 -12.61
CA SER A 109 16.26 -3.42 -13.78
C SER A 109 17.36 -4.46 -13.52
N ASN A 110 18.17 -4.27 -12.47
CA ASN A 110 19.20 -5.23 -12.05
C ASN A 110 18.73 -6.17 -10.92
N LYS A 111 17.43 -6.22 -10.65
CA LYS A 111 16.80 -7.07 -9.62
C LYS A 111 15.83 -8.05 -10.27
N ALA A 112 15.66 -9.20 -9.63
CA ALA A 112 14.53 -10.06 -9.94
C ALA A 112 13.26 -9.39 -9.38
N ILE A 113 12.25 -9.21 -10.23
CA ILE A 113 10.94 -8.70 -9.84
C ILE A 113 9.96 -9.85 -10.02
N GLN A 114 9.24 -10.18 -8.96
CA GLN A 114 8.06 -11.03 -9.03
C GLN A 114 6.85 -10.12 -9.25
N THR A 115 5.95 -10.52 -10.13
CA THR A 115 4.78 -9.72 -10.50
C THR A 115 3.52 -10.51 -10.20
N GLU A 116 2.58 -9.87 -9.52
CA GLU A 116 1.25 -10.39 -9.24
C GLU A 116 0.21 -9.38 -9.71
N ASP A 117 -0.95 -9.87 -10.14
CA ASP A 117 -2.06 -9.02 -10.55
C ASP A 117 -3.01 -8.80 -9.37
N GLU A 118 -3.23 -7.53 -9.00
CA GLU A 118 -4.24 -7.15 -8.01
C GLU A 118 -5.51 -6.64 -8.74
N TYR A 119 -6.65 -7.26 -8.46
CA TYR A 119 -7.94 -6.86 -9.04
C TYR A 119 -8.71 -5.96 -8.07
N SER A 120 -8.91 -4.70 -8.47
CA SER A 120 -9.73 -3.75 -7.72
C SER A 120 -11.15 -3.68 -8.27
N PHE A 121 -12.14 -3.79 -7.38
CA PHE A 121 -13.56 -3.68 -7.72
C PHE A 121 -14.18 -2.48 -7.01
N ARG A 122 -14.82 -1.59 -7.78
CA ARG A 122 -15.58 -0.46 -7.23
C ARG A 122 -17.06 -0.68 -7.42
N LYS A 123 -17.81 -0.54 -6.34
CA LYS A 123 -19.28 -0.50 -6.37
C LYS A 123 -19.75 0.88 -5.93
N ASN A 124 -20.45 1.58 -6.82
CA ASN A 124 -21.00 2.91 -6.55
C ASN A 124 -22.38 2.85 -5.87
N ASP A 125 -23.05 1.70 -5.97
CA ASP A 125 -24.35 1.48 -5.36
C ASP A 125 -24.21 1.05 -3.89
N ARG A 126 -25.06 1.62 -3.03
CA ARG A 126 -25.21 1.11 -1.67
C ARG A 126 -25.69 -0.34 -1.70
N TYR A 127 -25.27 -1.13 -0.73
CA TYR A 127 -25.84 -2.47 -0.54
C TYR A 127 -27.36 -2.38 -0.38
N SER A 128 -28.10 -3.18 -1.13
CA SER A 128 -29.52 -3.37 -0.89
C SER A 128 -29.70 -4.06 0.46
N GLU A 129 -30.66 -3.61 1.27
CA GLU A 129 -30.92 -4.18 2.61
C GLU A 129 -31.30 -5.68 2.57
N ASN A 130 -31.71 -6.19 1.41
CA ASN A 130 -32.07 -7.60 1.19
C ASN A 130 -30.84 -8.43 0.78
N ILE A 131 -29.88 -8.60 1.68
CA ILE A 131 -28.76 -9.53 1.48
C ILE A 131 -29.23 -10.95 1.83
N ILE A 132 -29.20 -11.88 0.87
CA ILE A 132 -29.41 -13.30 1.15
C ILE A 132 -28.12 -13.82 1.80
N ILE A 133 -28.20 -14.20 3.07
CA ILE A 133 -27.09 -14.79 3.81
C ILE A 133 -27.25 -16.33 3.73
N PRO A 134 -26.24 -17.08 3.27
CA PRO A 134 -26.31 -18.54 3.26
C PRO A 134 -26.48 -19.13 4.66
N ASP A 135 -27.12 -20.30 4.75
CA ASP A 135 -27.30 -21.02 6.01
C ASP A 135 -25.95 -21.27 6.70
N GLY A 136 -25.89 -21.00 8.01
CA GLY A 136 -24.68 -21.15 8.82
C GLY A 136 -23.76 -19.92 8.85
N TYR A 137 -24.10 -18.84 8.15
CA TYR A 137 -23.35 -17.58 8.18
C TYR A 137 -24.13 -16.46 8.87
N GLU A 138 -23.41 -15.52 9.48
CA GLU A 138 -23.96 -14.33 10.12
C GLU A 138 -23.17 -13.09 9.65
N ILE A 139 -23.86 -12.01 9.29
CA ILE A 139 -23.22 -10.70 9.05
C ILE A 139 -23.23 -9.94 10.38
N ILE A 140 -22.04 -9.74 10.93
CA ILE A 140 -21.84 -9.00 12.18
C ILE A 140 -21.22 -7.65 11.84
N LYS A 141 -21.74 -6.59 12.44
CA LYS A 141 -21.13 -5.26 12.33
C LYS A 141 -19.74 -5.28 12.97
N ALA A 142 -18.74 -4.74 12.26
CA ALA A 142 -17.38 -4.60 12.77
C ALA A 142 -17.32 -3.56 13.90
N GLU A 143 -17.62 -4.02 15.12
CA GLU A 143 -17.43 -3.28 16.36
C GLU A 143 -16.22 -3.84 17.10
N TYR A 144 -15.70 -3.13 18.11
CA TYR A 144 -14.46 -3.49 18.80
C TYR A 144 -14.47 -4.92 19.36
N THR A 145 -15.64 -5.43 19.75
CA THR A 145 -15.85 -6.81 20.23
C THR A 145 -15.79 -7.86 19.12
N ALA A 146 -16.14 -7.51 17.88
CA ALA A 146 -16.05 -8.41 16.72
C ALA A 146 -14.59 -8.67 16.31
N LEU A 147 -13.68 -7.72 16.55
CA LEU A 147 -12.24 -7.87 16.29
C LEU A 147 -11.61 -9.00 17.13
N TYR A 148 -12.00 -9.16 18.40
CA TYR A 148 -11.51 -10.25 19.24
C TYR A 148 -11.89 -11.62 18.68
N ARG A 149 -13.11 -11.76 18.14
CA ARG A 149 -13.54 -13.01 17.48
C ARG A 149 -12.71 -13.34 16.23
N VAL A 150 -12.29 -12.34 15.47
CA VAL A 150 -11.40 -12.55 14.30
C VAL A 150 -10.02 -13.03 14.76
N VAL A 151 -9.48 -12.42 15.82
CA VAL A 151 -8.20 -12.85 16.40
C VAL A 151 -8.29 -14.27 16.96
N ASP A 152 -9.36 -14.61 17.68
CA ASP A 152 -9.58 -15.95 18.21
C ASP A 152 -9.70 -17.01 17.10
N CYS A 153 -10.41 -16.69 16.00
CA CYS A 153 -10.50 -17.57 14.84
C CYS A 153 -9.14 -17.76 14.14
N LEU A 154 -8.32 -16.70 14.03
CA LEU A 154 -6.98 -16.80 13.45
C LEU A 154 -6.05 -17.66 14.32
N LEU A 155 -6.14 -17.55 15.65
CA LEU A 155 -5.37 -18.37 16.58
C LEU A 155 -5.71 -19.86 16.48
N ILE A 156 -7.00 -20.20 16.33
CA ILE A 156 -7.45 -21.58 16.12
C ILE A 156 -6.87 -22.17 14.83
N LEU A 157 -6.78 -21.38 13.76
CA LEU A 157 -6.21 -21.81 12.48
C LEU A 157 -4.69 -22.01 12.56
N THR A 158 -3.98 -21.20 13.35
CA THR A 158 -2.53 -21.35 13.55
C THR A 158 -2.17 -22.50 14.48
N ASP A 159 -2.95 -22.76 15.53
CA ASP A 159 -2.70 -23.88 16.46
C ASP A 159 -3.05 -25.24 15.85
N GLY A 160 -4.08 -25.29 14.98
CA GLY A 160 -4.40 -26.50 14.20
C GLY A 160 -3.29 -26.92 13.24
N TYR A 161 -2.56 -25.96 12.67
CA TYR A 161 -1.46 -26.21 11.72
C TYR A 161 -0.22 -26.83 12.40
N HIS A 162 -0.02 -26.58 13.69
CA HIS A 162 1.10 -27.15 14.46
C HIS A 162 0.85 -28.59 14.92
N GLN A 163 -0.39 -29.05 15.00
CA GLN A 163 -0.70 -30.45 15.36
C GLN A 163 -0.65 -31.42 14.18
N GLU A 164 -0.84 -30.95 12.94
CA GLU A 164 -0.83 -31.83 11.74
C GLU A 164 0.57 -32.09 11.16
N ASN A 165 1.61 -31.33 11.55
CA ASN A 165 2.98 -31.48 11.03
C ASN A 165 3.96 -32.16 12.00
N SER A 166 3.47 -32.80 13.05
CA SER A 166 4.28 -33.66 13.94
C SER A 166 4.00 -35.13 13.68
N PHE A 167 4.66 -35.70 12.67
CA PHE A 167 4.90 -37.14 12.51
C PHE A 167 6.38 -37.37 12.21
#